data_AF-A0A9E5VE24-F1
#
_entry.id   AF-A0A9E5VE24-F1
#
_cell.length_a   1.000
_cell.length_b   1.000
_cell.length_c   1.000
_cell.angle_alpha   90.00
_cell.angle_beta   90.00
_cell.angle_gamma   90.00
#
_symmetry.space_group_name_H-M   'P 1'
#
loop_
_entity.id
_entity.type
_entity.pdbx_description
1 polymer ?
#
loop_
_entity_poly.entity_id
_entity_poly.type
_entity_poly.pdbx_seq_one_letter_code
_entity_poly.pdbx_strand_id
1 'polypeptide(L)'
;MDYRYLEKMTDRTAIIQFAVQDQPDRKSGYTVDDNARALLVALKMEDEKGEELAKIYIRFLKDSFLPEGRWRNLRSEERWHANLDSEDCQGRAFLACSIAAASDHEEIRGLAFPMLEKALPAVSRLQFPRAKAYALLGLINSISLFSRKGEQLADMAGEHCENLIYLYNRCKGRGWYWFEDTITYCNGIIPQALFAYYCYCSDRRAYLTARESFSFLCDHLFAKGYLNIVGNRGWWRRGEKIPKFDQQPVDACSMLLACQEAYLATGDKAYRDLAQLAYQWYLG
;
A
#
# COMPACT_ATOMS: atom_id res chain seq x y z
N MET A 1 -2.30 -4.95 21.20
CA MET A 1 -1.42 -4.01 20.47
C MET A 1 -1.50 -2.67 21.19
N ASP A 2 -0.44 -1.86 21.22
CA ASP A 2 -0.43 -0.56 21.91
C ASP A 2 -0.61 0.57 20.89
N TYR A 3 -1.73 1.31 20.97
CA TYR A 3 -2.09 2.37 20.03
C TYR A 3 -1.72 3.78 20.53
N ARG A 4 -1.09 3.92 21.69
CA ARG A 4 -0.77 5.22 22.29
C ARG A 4 0.07 6.11 21.37
N TYR A 5 0.98 5.52 20.59
CA TYR A 5 1.79 6.30 19.65
C TYR A 5 0.98 6.79 18.45
N LEU A 6 0.06 5.97 17.93
CA LEU A 6 -0.87 6.37 16.86
C LEU A 6 -1.74 7.54 17.32
N GLU A 7 -2.26 7.46 18.54
CA GLU A 7 -3.03 8.53 19.17
C GLU A 7 -2.20 9.79 19.37
N LYS A 8 -0.96 9.66 19.87
CA LYS A 8 -0.05 10.81 20.05
C LYS A 8 0.28 11.51 18.74
N MET A 9 0.42 10.76 17.66
CA MET A 9 0.67 11.27 16.31
C MET A 9 -0.58 11.82 15.62
N THR A 10 -1.76 11.69 16.22
CA THR A 10 -3.03 12.11 15.64
C THR A 10 -3.60 13.30 16.38
N ASP A 11 -4.08 14.30 15.65
CA ASP A 11 -4.92 15.34 16.22
C ASP A 11 -6.29 15.39 15.53
N ARG A 12 -7.04 16.48 15.75
CA ARG A 12 -8.40 16.62 15.23
C ARG A 12 -8.45 16.69 13.71
N THR A 13 -7.32 16.98 13.06
CA THR A 13 -7.24 17.08 11.60
C THR A 13 -6.90 15.74 10.98
N ALA A 14 -5.80 15.10 11.43
CA ALA A 14 -5.25 13.90 10.78
C ALA A 14 -4.06 13.32 11.58
N ILE A 15 -3.46 12.23 11.08
CA ILE A 15 -2.15 11.78 11.55
C ILE A 15 -1.03 12.67 10.98
N ILE A 16 -0.15 13.15 11.85
CA ILE A 16 0.99 14.01 11.55
C ILE A 16 2.10 13.18 10.88
N GLN A 17 2.72 13.71 9.84
CA GLN A 17 3.66 12.98 8.99
C GLN A 17 4.98 12.63 9.71
N PHE A 18 5.62 13.59 10.37
CA PHE A 18 6.93 13.39 11.00
C PHE A 18 6.91 13.53 12.52
N ALA A 19 7.90 12.91 13.15
CA ALA A 19 8.21 13.05 14.56
C ALA A 19 9.72 13.15 14.77
N VAL A 20 10.12 13.86 15.83
CA VAL A 20 11.48 13.78 16.37
C VAL A 20 11.42 12.86 17.57
N GLN A 21 12.02 11.67 17.44
CA GLN A 21 11.85 10.57 18.38
C GLN A 21 10.37 10.23 18.54
N ASP A 22 9.78 10.51 19.71
CA ASP A 22 8.38 10.24 20.01
C ASP A 22 7.50 11.50 19.94
N GLN A 23 8.05 12.66 19.61
CA GLN A 23 7.33 13.94 19.61
C GLN A 23 6.86 14.31 18.19
N PRO A 24 5.54 14.46 17.95
CA PRO A 24 5.03 14.84 16.64
C PRO A 24 5.56 16.21 16.19
N ASP A 25 6.10 16.29 14.97
CA ASP A 25 6.45 17.55 14.33
C ASP A 25 5.24 18.11 13.59
N ARG A 26 4.45 18.94 14.28
CA ARG A 26 3.24 19.55 13.73
C ARG A 26 3.50 20.40 12.48
N LYS A 27 4.71 20.89 12.26
CA LYS A 27 5.04 21.70 11.07
C LYS A 27 5.16 20.84 9.82
N SER A 28 5.42 19.54 9.96
CA SER A 28 5.47 18.60 8.85
C SER A 28 4.11 18.40 8.15
N GLY A 29 3.01 18.75 8.83
CA GLY A 29 1.67 18.65 8.30
C GLY A 29 1.19 17.20 8.16
N TYR A 30 0.33 16.97 7.17
CA TYR A 30 -0.42 15.73 6.99
C TYR A 30 -0.33 15.28 5.53
N THR A 31 -0.09 13.99 5.32
CA THR A 31 -0.10 13.39 3.98
C THR A 31 -1.26 12.43 3.80
N VAL A 32 -1.73 12.32 2.56
CA VAL A 32 -2.66 11.25 2.18
C VAL A 32 -2.00 9.88 2.31
N ASP A 33 -0.70 9.76 2.05
CA ASP A 33 0.06 8.52 2.24
C ASP A 33 -0.02 7.99 3.70
N ASP A 34 0.14 8.87 4.69
CA ASP A 34 0.07 8.51 6.11
C ASP A 34 -1.37 8.27 6.57
N ASN A 35 -2.30 9.15 6.19
CA ASN A 35 -3.69 9.05 6.61
C ASN A 35 -4.40 7.84 5.98
N ALA A 36 -4.05 7.45 4.75
CA ALA A 36 -4.55 6.22 4.15
C ALA A 36 -4.08 4.99 4.95
N ARG A 37 -2.82 4.95 5.39
CA ARG A 37 -2.30 3.84 6.21
C ARG A 37 -2.91 3.83 7.61
N ALA A 38 -3.03 4.99 8.24
CA ALA A 38 -3.63 5.11 9.56
C ALA A 38 -5.11 4.71 9.54
N LEU A 39 -5.84 5.02 8.47
CA LEU A 39 -7.21 4.55 8.26
C LEU A 39 -7.28 3.02 8.24
N LEU A 40 -6.37 2.33 7.54
CA LEU A 40 -6.34 0.87 7.53
C LEU A 40 -6.11 0.28 8.92
N VAL A 41 -5.26 0.91 9.73
CA VAL A 41 -5.02 0.48 11.12
C VAL A 41 -6.26 0.71 11.98
N ALA A 42 -6.87 1.90 11.90
CA ALA A 42 -8.05 2.26 12.67
C ALA A 42 -9.26 1.37 12.34
N LEU A 43 -9.45 0.99 11.08
CA LEU A 43 -10.50 0.04 10.67
C LEU A 43 -10.30 -1.38 11.19
N LYS A 44 -9.09 -1.73 11.67
CA LYS A 44 -8.78 -3.01 12.30
C LYS A 44 -8.82 -2.95 13.82
N MET A 45 -9.01 -1.77 14.41
CA MET A 45 -9.25 -1.62 15.84
C MET A 45 -10.73 -1.92 16.09
N GLU A 46 -11.00 -2.98 16.85
CA GLU A 46 -12.37 -3.48 17.13
C GLU A 46 -13.04 -2.76 18.33
N ASP A 47 -12.57 -1.55 18.66
CA ASP A 47 -13.06 -0.73 19.77
C ASP A 47 -13.60 0.63 19.29
N GLU A 48 -14.31 1.34 20.18
CA GLU A 48 -14.85 2.68 19.89
C GLU A 48 -13.74 3.65 19.46
N LYS A 49 -12.53 3.45 19.96
CA LYS A 49 -11.38 4.30 19.62
C LYS A 49 -10.97 4.14 18.16
N GLY A 50 -11.01 2.92 17.63
CA GLY A 50 -10.83 2.61 16.23
C GLY A 50 -11.79 3.39 15.34
N GLU A 51 -13.07 3.41 15.69
CA GLU A 51 -14.09 4.17 14.97
C GLU A 51 -13.80 5.68 14.98
N GLU A 52 -13.47 6.25 16.15
CA GLU A 52 -13.11 7.67 16.28
C GLU A 52 -11.94 8.06 15.37
N LEU A 53 -10.87 7.27 15.39
CA LEU A 53 -9.67 7.51 14.57
C LEU A 53 -9.98 7.33 13.08
N ALA A 54 -10.72 6.29 12.71
CA ALA A 54 -11.11 6.05 11.33
C ALA A 54 -11.94 7.22 10.77
N LYS A 55 -12.84 7.80 11.58
CA LYS A 55 -13.59 9.03 11.23
C LYS A 55 -12.66 10.23 10.98
N ILE A 56 -11.61 10.42 11.79
CA ILE A 56 -10.62 11.48 11.57
C ILE A 56 -9.93 11.29 10.22
N TYR A 57 -9.40 10.09 9.96
CA TYR A 57 -8.61 9.84 8.75
C TYR A 57 -9.45 9.87 7.47
N ILE A 58 -10.67 9.31 7.47
CA ILE A 58 -11.53 9.34 6.27
C ILE A 58 -12.02 10.76 5.96
N ARG A 59 -12.26 11.60 6.97
CA ARG A 59 -12.60 13.02 6.76
C ARG A 59 -11.43 13.79 6.17
N PHE A 60 -10.19 13.50 6.58
CA PHE A 60 -9.00 14.06 5.93
C PHE A 60 -8.87 13.61 4.47
N LEU A 61 -9.06 12.31 4.18
CA LEU A 61 -9.09 11.82 2.80
C LEU A 61 -10.18 12.53 1.98
N LYS A 62 -11.35 12.81 2.58
CA LYS A 62 -12.41 13.57 1.92
C LYS A 62 -12.04 15.02 1.63
N ASP A 63 -11.40 15.70 2.56
CA ASP A 63 -10.94 17.10 2.39
C ASP A 63 -9.79 17.24 1.37
N SER A 64 -8.95 16.21 1.26
CA SER A 64 -7.89 16.14 0.25
C SER A 64 -8.41 15.78 -1.15
N PHE A 65 -9.65 15.29 -1.29
CA PHE A 65 -10.22 14.80 -2.54
C PHE A 65 -10.78 15.92 -3.43
N LEU A 66 -10.35 15.92 -4.69
CA LEU A 66 -10.69 16.92 -5.69
C LEU A 66 -11.88 16.47 -6.58
N PRO A 67 -12.62 17.43 -7.17
CA PRO A 67 -13.73 17.13 -8.08
C PRO A 67 -13.37 16.23 -9.28
N GLU A 68 -12.10 16.26 -9.71
CA GLU A 68 -11.56 15.46 -10.81
C GLU A 68 -11.31 13.99 -10.42
N GLY A 69 -11.55 13.60 -9.17
CA GLY A 69 -11.39 12.22 -8.70
C GLY A 69 -9.96 11.88 -8.28
N ARG A 70 -9.20 12.86 -7.78
CA ARG A 70 -7.82 12.70 -7.32
C ARG A 70 -7.63 13.29 -5.94
N TRP A 71 -6.62 12.81 -5.21
CA TRP A 71 -6.25 13.35 -3.90
C TRP A 71 -5.05 14.28 -3.99
N ARG A 72 -5.09 15.41 -3.27
CA ARG A 72 -3.90 16.21 -2.98
C ARG A 72 -3.13 15.56 -1.85
N ASN A 73 -1.81 15.43 -1.94
CA ASN A 73 -1.05 14.67 -0.97
C ASN A 73 -0.78 15.44 0.32
N LEU A 74 -0.05 16.57 0.23
CA LEU A 74 0.46 17.28 1.42
C LEU A 74 -0.37 18.52 1.76
N ARG A 75 -0.81 18.58 3.02
CA ARG A 75 -1.31 19.80 3.67
C ARG A 75 -0.38 20.19 4.82
N SER A 76 0.21 21.38 4.78
CA SER A 76 0.95 21.98 5.90
C SER A 76 0.67 23.47 5.99
N GLU A 77 0.70 24.03 7.20
CA GLU A 77 0.40 25.46 7.45
C GLU A 77 -0.94 25.90 6.81
N GLU A 78 -1.95 25.03 6.87
CA GLU A 78 -3.28 25.24 6.27
C GLU A 78 -3.28 25.40 4.74
N ARG A 79 -2.20 25.01 4.06
CA ARG A 79 -2.04 25.09 2.60
C ARG A 79 -1.77 23.73 1.99
N TRP A 80 -2.30 23.55 0.78
CA TRP A 80 -2.06 22.38 -0.05
C TRP A 80 -0.84 22.59 -0.94
N HIS A 81 0.02 21.58 -1.02
CA HIS A 81 1.26 21.63 -1.80
C HIS A 81 1.16 20.67 -3.00
N ALA A 82 0.52 21.11 -4.08
CA ALA A 82 0.24 20.29 -5.26
C ALA A 82 1.50 19.68 -5.93
N ASN A 83 2.67 20.29 -5.74
CA ASN A 83 3.93 19.79 -6.28
C ASN A 83 4.39 18.45 -5.67
N LEU A 84 3.74 18.02 -4.59
CA LEU A 84 4.05 16.79 -3.85
C LEU A 84 2.97 15.71 -4.04
N ASP A 85 2.03 15.95 -4.96
CA ASP A 85 1.03 14.95 -5.35
C ASP A 85 1.71 13.82 -6.12
N SER A 86 1.60 12.59 -5.62
CA SER A 86 2.21 11.39 -6.21
C SER A 86 1.13 10.41 -6.66
N GLU A 87 1.47 9.51 -7.59
CA GLU A 87 0.57 8.40 -7.92
C GLU A 87 0.42 7.40 -6.77
N ASP A 88 1.45 7.28 -5.93
CA ASP A 88 1.42 6.40 -4.77
C ASP A 88 0.34 6.82 -3.78
N CYS A 89 0.18 8.13 -3.51
CA CYS A 89 -0.88 8.59 -2.62
C CYS A 89 -2.27 8.32 -3.23
N GLN A 90 -2.43 8.38 -4.56
CA GLN A 90 -3.69 8.00 -5.22
C GLN A 90 -3.99 6.52 -4.99
N GLY A 91 -3.02 5.64 -5.24
CA GLY A 91 -3.19 4.20 -5.07
C GLY A 91 -3.51 3.83 -3.63
N ARG A 92 -2.76 4.39 -2.66
CA ARG A 92 -3.00 4.15 -1.23
C ARG A 92 -4.36 4.65 -0.76
N ALA A 93 -4.75 5.86 -1.14
CA ALA A 93 -6.05 6.41 -0.78
C ALA A 93 -7.19 5.58 -1.38
N PHE A 94 -7.04 5.14 -2.63
CA PHE A 94 -8.02 4.27 -3.27
C PHE A 94 -8.17 2.93 -2.56
N LEU A 95 -7.05 2.26 -2.23
CA LEU A 95 -7.08 1.02 -1.42
C LEU A 95 -7.75 1.26 -0.06
N ALA A 96 -7.38 2.32 0.65
CA ALA A 96 -7.96 2.64 1.95
C ALA A 96 -9.47 2.93 1.85
N CYS A 97 -9.90 3.67 0.83
CA CYS A 97 -11.32 3.92 0.57
C CYS A 97 -12.07 2.64 0.21
N SER A 98 -11.46 1.69 -0.50
CA SER A 98 -12.12 0.41 -0.83
C SER A 98 -12.44 -0.39 0.44
N ILE A 99 -11.53 -0.41 1.40
CA ILE A 99 -11.71 -1.13 2.66
C ILE A 99 -12.69 -0.38 3.56
N ALA A 100 -12.59 0.95 3.63
CA ALA A 100 -13.53 1.79 4.36
C ALA A 100 -14.96 1.72 3.81
N ALA A 101 -15.13 1.55 2.50
CA ALA A 101 -16.43 1.40 1.86
C ALA A 101 -17.12 0.07 2.21
N ALA A 102 -16.37 -0.93 2.68
CA ALA A 102 -16.90 -2.18 3.21
C ALA A 102 -17.14 -2.14 4.73
N SER A 103 -16.86 -1.01 5.40
CA SER A 103 -17.05 -0.85 6.85
C SER A 103 -18.52 -0.96 7.25
N ASP A 104 -18.78 -1.53 8.43
CA ASP A 104 -20.12 -1.57 9.03
C ASP A 104 -20.59 -0.19 9.52
N HIS A 105 -19.65 0.72 9.80
CA HIS A 105 -19.95 2.07 10.24
C HIS A 105 -20.45 2.95 9.10
N GLU A 106 -21.69 3.43 9.22
CA GLU A 106 -22.40 4.15 8.16
C GLU A 106 -21.70 5.45 7.73
N GLU A 107 -21.18 6.25 8.66
CA GLU A 107 -20.48 7.49 8.33
C GLU A 107 -19.20 7.21 7.50
N ILE A 108 -18.41 6.23 7.93
CA ILE A 108 -17.15 5.88 7.26
C ILE A 108 -17.45 5.36 5.85
N ARG A 109 -18.41 4.44 5.73
CA ARG A 109 -18.86 3.88 4.46
C ARG A 109 -19.41 4.98 3.53
N GLY A 110 -20.23 5.87 4.07
CA GLY A 110 -20.87 6.98 3.34
C GLY A 110 -19.88 8.03 2.84
N LEU A 111 -18.75 8.23 3.52
CA LEU A 111 -17.67 9.10 3.03
C LEU A 111 -16.78 8.38 2.00
N ALA A 112 -16.48 7.10 2.22
CA ALA A 112 -15.54 6.33 1.40
C ALA A 112 -16.10 5.96 0.01
N PHE A 113 -17.32 5.44 -0.06
CA PHE A 113 -17.88 4.90 -1.31
C PHE A 113 -17.97 5.96 -2.44
N PRO A 114 -18.45 7.20 -2.19
CA PRO A 114 -18.47 8.22 -3.25
C PRO A 114 -17.08 8.61 -3.75
N MET A 115 -16.07 8.63 -2.88
CA MET A 115 -14.69 8.90 -3.31
C MET A 115 -14.14 7.75 -4.15
N LEU A 116 -14.37 6.52 -3.71
CA LEU A 116 -13.98 5.30 -4.41
C LEU A 116 -14.54 5.27 -5.83
N GLU A 117 -15.85 5.49 -6.00
CA GLU A 117 -16.50 5.51 -7.30
C GLU A 117 -15.96 6.63 -8.21
N LYS A 118 -15.80 7.84 -7.64
CA LYS A 118 -15.35 9.01 -8.38
C LYS A 118 -13.89 8.92 -8.83
N ALA A 119 -13.05 8.18 -8.09
CA ALA A 119 -11.62 8.02 -8.38
C ALA A 119 -11.31 7.02 -9.50
N LEU A 120 -12.25 6.15 -9.88
CA LEU A 120 -12.03 5.09 -10.89
C LEU A 120 -11.36 5.59 -12.19
N PRO A 121 -11.76 6.71 -12.80
CA PRO A 121 -11.12 7.19 -14.04
C PRO A 121 -9.69 7.72 -13.85
N ALA A 122 -9.33 8.17 -12.64
CA ALA A 122 -7.97 8.60 -12.35
C ALA A 122 -7.07 7.40 -12.07
N VAL A 123 -7.60 6.42 -11.32
CA VAL A 123 -6.90 5.20 -10.94
C VAL A 123 -6.56 4.32 -12.16
N SER A 124 -7.45 4.23 -13.15
CA SER A 124 -7.17 3.49 -14.39
C SER A 124 -5.98 4.03 -15.18
N ARG A 125 -5.58 5.29 -14.93
CA ARG A 125 -4.50 5.98 -15.66
C ARG A 125 -3.17 5.98 -14.91
N LEU A 126 -3.06 5.37 -13.73
CA LEU A 126 -1.81 5.29 -12.99
C LEU A 126 -0.75 4.56 -13.81
N GLN A 127 0.49 5.04 -13.78
CA GLN A 127 1.62 4.55 -14.55
C GLN A 127 2.64 3.80 -13.68
N PHE A 128 2.87 4.23 -12.45
CA PHE A 128 3.91 3.68 -11.60
C PHE A 128 3.51 2.31 -11.01
N PRO A 129 4.45 1.33 -10.93
CA PRO A 129 4.14 -0.04 -10.50
C PRO A 129 3.49 -0.12 -9.11
N ARG A 130 4.01 0.64 -8.14
CA ARG A 130 3.51 0.65 -6.76
C ARG A 130 2.08 1.19 -6.70
N ALA A 131 1.84 2.33 -7.33
CA ALA A 131 0.50 2.92 -7.46
C ALA A 131 -0.49 1.95 -8.13
N LYS A 132 -0.10 1.30 -9.25
CA LYS A 132 -0.92 0.27 -9.91
C LYS A 132 -1.19 -0.92 -9.00
N ALA A 133 -0.23 -1.35 -8.20
CA ALA A 133 -0.41 -2.48 -7.28
C ALA A 133 -1.39 -2.13 -6.13
N TYR A 134 -1.29 -0.94 -5.55
CA TYR A 134 -2.28 -0.46 -4.58
C TYR A 134 -3.69 -0.36 -5.20
N ALA A 135 -3.78 0.19 -6.41
CA ALA A 135 -5.02 0.26 -7.18
C ALA A 135 -5.63 -1.11 -7.44
N LEU A 136 -4.81 -2.08 -7.86
CA LEU A 136 -5.22 -3.46 -8.12
C LEU A 136 -5.87 -4.10 -6.89
N LEU A 137 -5.23 -3.99 -5.72
CA LEU A 137 -5.82 -4.46 -4.46
C LEU A 137 -7.15 -3.75 -4.15
N GLY A 138 -7.20 -2.44 -4.33
CA GLY A 138 -8.43 -1.67 -4.10
C GLY A 138 -9.56 -2.07 -5.05
N LEU A 139 -9.24 -2.35 -6.32
CA LEU A 139 -10.21 -2.77 -7.32
C LEU A 139 -10.79 -4.14 -6.96
N ILE A 140 -9.94 -5.13 -6.67
CA ILE A 140 -10.36 -6.48 -6.25
C ILE A 140 -11.31 -6.39 -5.06
N ASN A 141 -10.94 -5.62 -4.03
CA ASN A 141 -11.75 -5.44 -2.83
C ASN A 141 -13.08 -4.70 -3.09
N SER A 142 -13.17 -3.98 -4.20
CA SER A 142 -14.35 -3.18 -4.55
C SER A 142 -15.35 -3.93 -5.46
N ILE A 143 -14.96 -5.02 -6.12
CA ILE A 143 -15.80 -5.69 -7.13
C ILE A 143 -17.19 -6.03 -6.60
N SER A 144 -17.29 -6.60 -5.39
CA SER A 144 -18.57 -6.95 -4.77
C SER A 144 -19.33 -5.77 -4.19
N LEU A 145 -18.68 -4.62 -3.98
CA LEU A 145 -19.32 -3.40 -3.48
C LEU A 145 -20.13 -2.70 -4.58
N PHE A 146 -19.77 -2.87 -5.85
CA PHE A 146 -20.43 -2.22 -6.97
C PHE A 146 -21.47 -3.10 -7.66
N SER A 147 -22.75 -2.94 -7.28
CA SER A 147 -23.86 -3.77 -7.78
C SER A 147 -24.04 -3.80 -9.31
N ARG A 148 -23.56 -2.78 -10.04
CA ARG A 148 -23.71 -2.67 -11.52
C ARG A 148 -22.39 -2.46 -12.27
N LYS A 149 -21.26 -2.33 -11.57
CA LYS A 149 -19.94 -2.07 -12.16
C LYS A 149 -18.90 -3.14 -11.83
N GLY A 150 -19.30 -4.24 -11.19
CA GLY A 150 -18.38 -5.31 -10.81
C GLY A 150 -17.53 -5.84 -11.98
N GLU A 151 -18.15 -6.06 -13.14
CA GLU A 151 -17.43 -6.49 -14.36
C GLU A 151 -16.43 -5.42 -14.85
N GLN A 152 -16.85 -4.15 -14.91
CA GLN A 152 -15.95 -3.03 -15.26
C GLN A 152 -14.74 -2.93 -14.31
N LEU A 153 -14.95 -3.16 -13.01
CA LEU A 153 -13.86 -3.16 -12.03
C LEU A 153 -12.93 -4.37 -12.21
N ALA A 154 -13.48 -5.54 -12.54
CA ALA A 154 -12.70 -6.73 -12.84
C ALA A 154 -11.84 -6.54 -14.09
N ASP A 155 -12.37 -5.92 -15.14
CA ASP A 155 -11.61 -5.58 -16.36
C ASP A 155 -10.47 -4.62 -16.04
N MET A 156 -10.74 -3.56 -15.27
CA MET A 156 -9.72 -2.61 -14.84
C MET A 156 -8.63 -3.29 -13.98
N ALA A 157 -9.01 -4.20 -13.09
CA ALA A 157 -8.07 -5.00 -12.31
C ALA A 157 -7.19 -5.87 -13.24
N GLY A 158 -7.79 -6.47 -14.26
CA GLY A 158 -7.08 -7.18 -15.32
C GLY A 158 -6.06 -6.30 -16.03
N GLU A 159 -6.44 -5.09 -16.45
CA GLU A 159 -5.52 -4.14 -17.10
C GLU A 159 -4.32 -3.77 -16.21
N HIS A 160 -4.55 -3.49 -14.92
CA HIS A 160 -3.46 -3.22 -13.98
C HIS A 160 -2.52 -4.42 -13.82
N CYS A 161 -3.08 -5.63 -13.68
CA CYS A 161 -2.32 -6.87 -13.58
C CYS A 161 -1.47 -7.11 -14.83
N GLU A 162 -2.05 -6.97 -16.02
CA GLU A 162 -1.36 -7.17 -17.29
C GLU A 162 -0.23 -6.15 -17.49
N ASN A 163 -0.45 -4.89 -17.08
CA ASN A 163 0.60 -3.88 -17.09
C ASN A 163 1.77 -4.25 -16.16
N LEU A 164 1.50 -4.73 -14.95
CA LEU A 164 2.55 -5.17 -14.02
C LEU A 164 3.34 -6.36 -14.58
N ILE A 165 2.65 -7.35 -15.15
CA ILE A 165 3.29 -8.51 -15.81
C ILE A 165 4.11 -8.07 -17.02
N TYR A 166 3.62 -7.10 -17.80
CA TYR A 166 4.36 -6.53 -18.92
C TYR A 166 5.66 -5.85 -18.45
N LEU A 167 5.60 -5.01 -17.42
CA LEU A 167 6.78 -4.35 -16.84
C LEU A 167 7.79 -5.38 -16.32
N TYR A 168 7.29 -6.41 -15.64
CA TYR A 168 8.11 -7.54 -15.20
C TYR A 168 8.86 -8.21 -16.35
N ASN A 169 8.14 -8.62 -17.39
CA ASN A 169 8.74 -9.33 -18.53
C ASN A 169 9.72 -8.45 -19.32
N ARG A 170 9.47 -7.14 -19.37
CA ARG A 170 10.35 -6.17 -20.02
C ARG A 170 11.65 -5.95 -19.24
N CYS A 171 11.58 -5.91 -17.91
CA CYS A 171 12.74 -5.58 -17.06
C CYS A 171 13.50 -6.80 -16.56
N LYS A 172 12.85 -7.96 -16.39
CA LYS A 172 13.53 -9.13 -15.86
C LYS A 172 14.65 -9.60 -16.78
N GLY A 173 15.72 -10.10 -16.18
CA GLY A 173 16.92 -10.53 -16.89
C GLY A 173 17.82 -11.38 -16.01
N ARG A 174 19.02 -11.68 -16.51
CA ARG A 174 19.96 -12.60 -15.85
C ARG A 174 20.29 -12.10 -14.43
N GLY A 175 19.74 -12.78 -13.42
CA GLY A 175 19.93 -12.45 -12.01
C GLY A 175 19.13 -11.25 -11.50
N TRP A 176 18.16 -10.75 -12.28
CA TRP A 176 17.31 -9.62 -11.90
C TRP A 176 15.86 -9.95 -12.21
N TYR A 177 15.09 -10.30 -11.18
CA TYR A 177 13.69 -10.71 -11.32
C TYR A 177 12.79 -9.63 -10.72
N TRP A 178 12.83 -8.44 -11.31
CA TRP A 178 12.13 -7.27 -10.82
C TRP A 178 11.51 -6.43 -11.93
N PHE A 179 10.50 -5.63 -11.57
CA PHE A 179 9.64 -4.83 -12.45
C PHE A 179 10.29 -3.54 -12.97
N GLU A 180 11.40 -3.14 -12.37
CA GLU A 180 12.11 -1.88 -12.63
C GLU A 180 13.64 -2.13 -12.56
N ASP A 181 14.47 -1.19 -13.05
CA ASP A 181 15.93 -1.27 -12.90
C ASP A 181 16.42 -0.91 -11.48
N THR A 182 15.51 -0.45 -10.62
CA THR A 182 15.79 -0.07 -9.23
C THR A 182 14.69 -0.58 -8.31
N ILE A 183 15.09 -1.15 -7.18
CA ILE A 183 14.22 -1.52 -6.06
C ILE A 183 14.29 -0.37 -5.05
N THR A 184 13.14 0.20 -4.71
CA THR A 184 13.05 1.36 -3.82
C THR A 184 12.39 1.01 -2.50
N TYR A 185 11.12 1.38 -2.30
CA TYR A 185 10.34 1.22 -1.08
C TYR A 185 9.02 0.50 -1.38
N CYS A 186 8.37 0.01 -0.32
CA CYS A 186 7.12 -0.74 -0.37
C CYS A 186 7.15 -1.84 -1.44
N ASN A 187 8.28 -2.51 -1.60
CA ASN A 187 8.49 -3.36 -2.76
C ASN A 187 7.57 -4.60 -2.70
N GLY A 188 7.23 -5.07 -1.50
CA GLY A 188 6.29 -6.16 -1.31
C GLY A 188 4.88 -5.91 -1.88
N ILE A 189 4.45 -4.67 -2.08
CA ILE A 189 3.09 -4.38 -2.58
C ILE A 189 2.82 -4.96 -3.97
N ILE A 190 3.84 -5.00 -4.83
CA ILE A 190 3.69 -5.47 -6.21
C ILE A 190 3.40 -6.98 -6.25
N PRO A 191 4.24 -7.86 -5.66
CA PRO A 191 3.90 -9.28 -5.59
C PRO A 191 2.64 -9.54 -4.75
N GLN A 192 2.39 -8.77 -3.68
CA GLN A 192 1.15 -8.88 -2.92
C GLN A 192 -0.08 -8.70 -3.82
N ALA A 193 -0.13 -7.63 -4.62
CA ALA A 193 -1.26 -7.37 -5.50
C ALA A 193 -1.46 -8.46 -6.56
N LEU A 194 -0.38 -9.03 -7.09
CA LEU A 194 -0.44 -10.13 -8.06
C LEU A 194 -0.89 -11.46 -7.42
N PHE A 195 -0.48 -11.75 -6.18
CA PHE A 195 -1.01 -12.90 -5.44
C PHE A 195 -2.50 -12.74 -5.15
N ALA A 196 -2.92 -11.57 -4.68
CA ALA A 196 -4.33 -11.27 -4.43
C ALA A 196 -5.19 -11.41 -5.70
N TYR A 197 -4.68 -10.92 -6.85
CA TYR A 197 -5.35 -11.10 -8.14
C TYR A 197 -5.45 -12.57 -8.54
N TYR A 198 -4.41 -13.37 -8.31
CA TYR A 198 -4.48 -14.81 -8.49
C TYR A 198 -5.53 -15.47 -7.59
N CYS A 199 -5.61 -15.11 -6.31
CA CYS A 199 -6.65 -15.60 -5.41
C CYS A 199 -8.06 -15.26 -5.90
N TYR A 200 -8.23 -14.09 -6.53
CA TYR A 200 -9.50 -13.65 -7.07
C TYR A 200 -9.96 -14.44 -8.31
N CYS A 201 -9.10 -14.57 -9.33
CA CYS A 201 -9.52 -15.11 -10.65
C CYS A 201 -8.70 -16.30 -11.17
N SER A 202 -7.77 -16.84 -10.37
CA SER A 202 -6.89 -17.94 -10.76
C SER A 202 -5.98 -17.68 -11.98
N ASP A 203 -5.66 -16.41 -12.29
CA ASP A 203 -4.71 -16.08 -13.37
C ASP A 203 -3.29 -16.62 -13.06
N ARG A 204 -2.89 -17.66 -13.80
CA ARG A 204 -1.61 -18.34 -13.58
C ARG A 204 -0.40 -17.47 -13.91
N ARG A 205 -0.52 -16.50 -14.83
CA ARG A 205 0.57 -15.57 -15.19
C ARG A 205 0.88 -14.64 -14.02
N ALA A 206 -0.17 -14.13 -13.36
CA ALA A 206 -0.05 -13.31 -12.16
C ALA A 206 0.66 -14.09 -11.04
N TYR A 207 0.21 -15.32 -10.78
CA TYR A 207 0.83 -16.21 -9.79
C TYR A 207 2.33 -16.45 -10.05
N LEU A 208 2.70 -16.82 -11.28
CA LEU A 208 4.09 -17.12 -11.62
C LEU A 208 4.98 -15.87 -11.47
N THR A 209 4.46 -14.71 -11.89
CA THR A 209 5.16 -13.42 -11.78
C THR A 209 5.33 -13.00 -10.32
N ALA A 210 4.27 -13.10 -9.52
CA ALA A 210 4.30 -12.84 -8.09
C ALA A 210 5.34 -13.71 -7.38
N ARG A 211 5.31 -15.02 -7.65
CA ARG A 211 6.24 -15.98 -7.03
C ARG A 211 7.69 -15.74 -7.43
N GLU A 212 7.99 -15.54 -8.72
CA GLU A 212 9.37 -15.34 -9.18
C GLU A 212 9.95 -14.02 -8.61
N SER A 213 9.18 -12.93 -8.68
CA SER A 213 9.61 -11.62 -8.16
C SER A 213 9.69 -11.58 -6.63
N PHE A 214 8.77 -12.26 -5.93
CA PHE A 214 8.79 -12.29 -4.47
C PHE A 214 9.90 -13.20 -3.93
N SER A 215 10.14 -14.35 -4.55
CA SER A 215 11.30 -15.20 -4.22
C SER A 215 12.59 -14.39 -4.35
N PHE A 216 12.72 -13.61 -5.43
CA PHE A 216 13.88 -12.74 -5.62
C PHE A 216 14.06 -11.72 -4.49
N LEU A 217 13.00 -11.06 -4.02
CA LEU A 217 13.09 -10.21 -2.84
C LEU A 217 13.48 -11.03 -1.60
N CYS A 218 12.84 -12.18 -1.38
CA CYS A 218 13.09 -12.98 -0.19
C CYS A 218 14.54 -13.47 -0.11
N ASP A 219 15.07 -14.00 -1.22
CA ASP A 219 16.43 -14.52 -1.34
C ASP A 219 17.50 -13.48 -1.00
N HIS A 220 17.21 -12.19 -1.24
CA HIS A 220 18.14 -11.10 -0.97
C HIS A 220 17.92 -10.45 0.40
N LEU A 221 16.66 -10.18 0.74
CA LEU A 221 16.32 -9.41 1.94
C LEU A 221 16.30 -10.26 3.21
N PHE A 222 16.09 -11.59 3.12
CA PHE A 222 16.18 -12.52 4.25
C PHE A 222 17.45 -13.37 4.24
N ALA A 223 18.40 -13.11 3.34
CA ALA A 223 19.61 -13.93 3.13
C ALA A 223 20.43 -14.19 4.41
N LYS A 224 20.29 -13.33 5.42
CA LYS A 224 21.02 -13.41 6.69
C LYS A 224 20.23 -14.08 7.82
N GLY A 225 19.06 -14.65 7.54
CA GLY A 225 18.16 -15.22 8.54
C GLY A 225 17.29 -14.19 9.27
N TYR A 226 17.36 -12.92 8.88
CA TYR A 226 16.50 -11.84 9.37
C TYR A 226 16.20 -10.88 8.21
N LEU A 227 15.11 -10.11 8.32
CA LEU A 227 14.75 -9.14 7.29
C LEU A 227 15.72 -7.95 7.28
N ASN A 228 16.32 -7.68 6.13
CA ASN A 228 17.22 -6.56 5.91
C ASN A 228 16.79 -5.81 4.64
N ILE A 229 15.77 -4.95 4.79
CA ILE A 229 15.14 -4.18 3.69
C ILE A 229 16.11 -3.22 2.99
N VAL A 230 15.71 -2.76 1.80
CA VAL A 230 16.52 -1.83 1.01
C VAL A 230 16.58 -0.46 1.69
N GLY A 231 17.80 0.07 1.84
CA GLY A 231 18.01 1.42 2.33
C GLY A 231 17.62 2.48 1.30
N ASN A 232 17.02 3.59 1.76
CA ASN A 232 16.57 4.67 0.88
C ASN A 232 17.70 5.55 0.33
N ARG A 233 18.89 5.48 0.96
CA ARG A 233 20.06 6.24 0.54
C ARG A 233 20.73 5.56 -0.67
N GLY A 234 20.22 5.88 -1.86
CA GLY A 234 20.75 5.44 -3.15
C GLY A 234 19.88 4.40 -3.86
N TRP A 235 18.99 3.72 -3.13
CA TRP A 235 18.15 2.61 -3.59
C TRP A 235 18.94 1.45 -4.21
N TRP A 236 18.33 0.27 -4.33
CA TRP A 236 19.03 -0.88 -4.90
C TRP A 236 18.92 -0.90 -6.42
N ARG A 237 19.98 -0.45 -7.10
CA ARG A 237 20.09 -0.46 -8.56
C ARG A 237 20.60 -1.81 -9.07
N ARG A 238 20.11 -2.23 -10.24
CA ARG A 238 20.57 -3.48 -10.89
C ARG A 238 22.08 -3.48 -11.06
N GLY A 239 22.72 -4.57 -10.63
CA GLY A 239 24.17 -4.75 -10.72
C GLY A 239 24.97 -4.07 -9.60
N GLU A 240 24.31 -3.31 -8.72
CA GLU A 240 24.94 -2.67 -7.56
C GLU A 240 24.65 -3.44 -6.26
N LYS A 241 25.37 -3.08 -5.20
CA LYS A 241 25.16 -3.62 -3.85
C LYS A 241 23.91 -3.00 -3.24
N ILE A 242 23.16 -3.79 -2.47
CA ILE A 242 21.99 -3.34 -1.72
C ILE A 242 22.42 -2.31 -0.67
N PRO A 243 21.90 -1.06 -0.70
CA PRO A 243 22.12 -0.10 0.37
C PRO A 243 21.52 -0.60 1.68
N LYS A 244 22.25 -0.41 2.79
CA LYS A 244 21.88 -0.99 4.10
C LYS A 244 21.27 0.01 5.09
N PHE A 245 21.39 1.31 4.82
CA PHE A 245 21.07 2.36 5.79
C PHE A 245 19.92 3.22 5.32
N ASP A 246 19.30 3.93 6.27
CA ASP A 246 18.12 4.75 6.02
C ASP A 246 16.95 3.88 5.51
N GLN A 247 16.78 2.74 6.19
CA GLN A 247 15.69 1.80 5.95
C GLN A 247 14.37 2.39 6.44
N GLN A 248 13.30 2.17 5.70
CA GLN A 248 11.99 2.72 6.04
C GLN A 248 11.07 1.65 6.64
N PRO A 249 10.48 1.88 7.84
CA PRO A 249 9.58 0.93 8.49
C PRO A 249 8.40 0.47 7.63
N VAL A 250 7.98 1.26 6.64
CA VAL A 250 6.91 0.88 5.71
C VAL A 250 7.28 -0.32 4.83
N ASP A 251 8.55 -0.50 4.49
CA ASP A 251 8.97 -1.59 3.61
C ASP A 251 8.95 -2.94 4.35
N ALA A 252 9.25 -2.95 5.65
CA ALA A 252 9.10 -4.14 6.48
C ALA A 252 7.63 -4.60 6.57
N CYS A 253 6.70 -3.65 6.74
CA CYS A 253 5.26 -3.93 6.69
C CYS A 253 4.86 -4.46 5.31
N SER A 254 5.36 -3.85 4.23
CA SER A 254 5.08 -4.30 2.87
C SER A 254 5.55 -5.74 2.62
N MET A 255 6.72 -6.13 3.13
CA MET A 255 7.21 -7.51 3.03
C MET A 255 6.35 -8.48 3.84
N LEU A 256 5.94 -8.10 5.05
CA LEU A 256 5.05 -8.90 5.89
C LEU A 256 3.70 -9.16 5.21
N LEU A 257 3.06 -8.12 4.68
CA LEU A 257 1.78 -8.23 3.97
C LEU A 257 1.89 -9.08 2.71
N ALA A 258 3.00 -8.95 1.97
CA ALA A 258 3.28 -9.81 0.82
C ALA A 258 3.45 -11.29 1.22
N CYS A 259 4.11 -11.56 2.36
CA CYS A 259 4.22 -12.92 2.89
C CYS A 259 2.84 -13.49 3.26
N GLN A 260 1.98 -12.70 3.90
CA GLN A 260 0.63 -13.13 4.26
C GLN A 260 -0.20 -13.47 3.02
N GLU A 261 -0.17 -12.61 2.00
CA GLU A 261 -0.88 -12.84 0.75
C GLU A 261 -0.33 -14.06 -0.01
N ALA A 262 1.00 -14.23 -0.05
CA ALA A 262 1.64 -15.41 -0.63
C ALA A 262 1.21 -16.69 0.09
N TYR A 263 1.09 -16.67 1.42
CA TYR A 263 0.54 -17.79 2.19
C TYR A 263 -0.91 -18.08 1.81
N LEU A 264 -1.77 -17.06 1.68
CA LEU A 264 -3.16 -17.25 1.25
C LEU A 264 -3.25 -17.86 -0.15
N ALA A 265 -2.38 -17.45 -1.06
CA ALA A 265 -2.32 -17.94 -2.44
C ALA A 265 -1.78 -19.37 -2.58
N THR A 266 -0.93 -19.84 -1.65
CA THR A 266 -0.18 -21.09 -1.84
C THR A 266 -0.40 -22.14 -0.77
N GLY A 267 -0.80 -21.75 0.44
CA GLY A 267 -0.77 -22.59 1.64
C GLY A 267 0.64 -22.93 2.15
N ASP A 268 1.70 -22.38 1.56
CA ASP A 268 3.08 -22.68 1.94
C ASP A 268 3.46 -21.98 3.25
N LYS A 269 3.64 -22.78 4.30
CA LYS A 269 3.96 -22.31 5.66
C LYS A 269 5.26 -21.52 5.73
N ALA A 270 6.21 -21.70 4.79
CA ALA A 270 7.44 -20.91 4.76
C ALA A 270 7.15 -19.40 4.69
N TYR A 271 6.07 -18.97 4.02
CA TYR A 271 5.69 -17.57 4.01
C TYR A 271 5.18 -17.07 5.37
N ARG A 272 4.57 -17.92 6.20
CA ARG A 272 4.22 -17.52 7.58
C ARG A 272 5.47 -17.27 8.42
N ASP A 273 6.48 -18.12 8.27
CA ASP A 273 7.74 -17.98 8.98
C ASP A 273 8.47 -16.68 8.53
N LEU A 274 8.46 -16.38 7.23
CA LEU A 274 8.99 -15.12 6.71
C LEU A 274 8.18 -13.89 7.18
N ALA A 275 6.85 -13.99 7.28
CA ALA A 275 6.02 -12.92 7.84
C ALA A 275 6.38 -12.64 9.31
N GLN A 276 6.65 -13.69 10.09
CA GLN A 276 7.09 -13.57 11.47
C GLN A 276 8.49 -12.92 11.56
N LEU A 277 9.43 -13.29 10.70
CA LEU A 277 10.74 -12.65 10.61
C LEU A 277 10.63 -11.17 10.18
N ALA A 278 9.73 -10.84 9.25
CA ALA A 278 9.47 -9.47 8.85
C ALA A 278 8.92 -8.63 10.02
N TYR A 279 8.05 -9.21 10.85
CA TYR A 279 7.55 -8.56 12.05
C TYR A 279 8.66 -8.30 13.08
N GLN A 280 9.60 -9.24 13.24
CA GLN A 280 10.73 -9.09 14.17
C GLN A 280 11.64 -7.90 13.83
N TRP A 281 11.62 -7.39 12.59
CA TRP A 281 12.34 -6.17 12.21
C TRP A 281 12.01 -4.96 13.10
N TYR A 282 10.77 -4.87 13.60
CA TYR A 282 10.36 -3.79 14.49
C TYR A 282 10.87 -3.93 15.93
N LEU A 283 11.45 -5.08 16.28
CA LEU A 283 11.88 -5.42 17.63
C LEU A 283 13.40 -5.30 17.84
N GLY A 284 14.17 -5.10 16.76
CA GLY A 284 15.64 -5.02 16.78
C GLY A 284 16.28 -6.38 16.54
#